data_AF-A0A2V7ZNZ7-F1
#
_entry.id   AF-A0A2V7ZNZ7-F1
#
_cell.length_a   1.000
_cell.length_b   1.000
_cell.length_c   1.000
_cell.angle_alpha   90.00
_cell.angle_beta   90.00
_cell.angle_gamma   90.00
#
_symmetry.space_group_name_H-M   'P 1'
#
loop_
_entity.id
_entity.type
_entity.pdbx_description
1 polymer ?
#
loop_
_entity_poly.entity_id
_entity_poly.type
_entity_poly.pdbx_seq_one_letter_code
_entity_poly.pdbx_strand_id
1 'polypeptide(L)'
;MRVNAENAKNADREISITRPDIERVHRLIAPYIRRTPVVDVDGRDLGIAHARVTLKLEQLQRAGSFKTRGAFTHLLTRPVPPAGVVAASGGNHGAAVAFAAMTMKVPAKIFVPVVGIVVSGGNTAAVRFD
;
A
#
# COMPACT_ATOMS: atom_id res chain seq x y z
N MET A 1 7.13 27.01 18.02
CA MET A 1 7.45 25.58 17.88
C MET A 1 8.84 25.48 17.22
N ARG A 2 9.89 25.27 18.02
CA ARG A 2 11.27 25.23 17.50
C ARG A 2 11.47 23.88 16.81
N VAL A 3 11.79 23.93 15.52
CA VAL A 3 12.19 22.76 14.75
C VAL A 3 13.58 22.37 15.28
N ASN A 4 13.69 21.23 15.96
CA ASN A 4 14.98 20.76 16.45
C ASN A 4 15.94 20.57 15.28
N ALA A 5 17.16 21.11 15.40
CA ALA A 5 18.23 21.03 14.41
C ALA A 5 18.65 19.59 14.03
N GLU A 6 18.19 18.58 14.78
CA GLU A 6 18.34 17.17 14.45
C GLU A 6 17.49 16.73 13.24
N ASN A 7 16.32 17.33 13.02
CA ASN A 7 15.45 16.98 11.89
C ASN A 7 15.98 17.49 10.53
N ALA A 8 16.78 18.55 10.54
CA ALA A 8 17.37 19.10 9.31
C ALA A 8 18.51 18.24 8.77
N LYS A 9 19.21 17.48 9.62
CA LYS A 9 20.35 16.63 9.21
C LYS A 9 19.96 15.33 8.52
N ASN A 10 18.67 14.99 8.49
CA ASN A 10 18.17 13.76 7.86
C ASN A 10 17.51 13.98 6.50
N ALA A 11 17.41 15.23 6.03
CA ALA A 11 16.70 15.58 4.79
C ALA A 11 17.45 15.20 3.51
N ASP A 12 18.77 15.00 3.58
CA ASP A 12 19.66 14.80 2.41
C ASP A 12 20.30 13.41 2.31
N ARG A 13 19.85 12.40 3.07
CA ARG A 13 20.28 11.03 2.77
C ARG A 13 19.58 10.56 1.51
N GLU A 14 20.32 10.49 0.41
CA GLU A 14 19.91 9.78 -0.79
C GLU A 14 19.46 8.35 -0.41
N ILE A 15 18.15 8.12 -0.42
CA ILE A 15 17.58 6.82 -0.06
C ILE A 15 17.81 5.90 -1.27
N SER A 16 18.96 5.22 -1.29
CA SER A 16 19.23 4.18 -2.27
C SER A 16 18.53 2.89 -1.87
N ILE A 17 17.54 2.46 -2.66
CA ILE A 17 16.87 1.16 -2.52
C ILE A 17 17.55 0.18 -3.47
N THR A 18 18.20 -0.84 -2.91
CA THR A 18 18.96 -1.81 -3.72
C THR A 18 18.14 -3.06 -4.06
N ARG A 19 18.59 -3.82 -5.06
CA ARG A 19 18.00 -5.14 -5.37
C ARG A 19 18.00 -6.08 -4.15
N PRO A 20 19.10 -6.22 -3.37
CA PRO A 20 19.08 -6.97 -2.12
C PRO A 20 18.02 -6.52 -1.11
N ASP A 21 17.74 -5.22 -1.00
CA ASP A 21 16.67 -4.71 -0.13
C ASP A 21 15.30 -5.22 -0.57
N ILE A 22 15.02 -5.16 -1.87
CA ILE A 22 13.77 -5.65 -2.45
C ILE A 22 13.62 -7.15 -2.22
N GLU A 23 14.68 -7.95 -2.42
CA GLU A 23 14.64 -9.40 -2.20
C GLU A 23 14.43 -9.76 -0.72
N ARG A 24 15.09 -9.04 0.19
CA ARG A 24 14.92 -9.22 1.63
C ARG A 24 13.48 -8.93 2.05
N VAL A 25 12.94 -7.79 1.63
CA VAL A 25 11.56 -7.40 1.91
C VAL A 25 10.57 -8.37 1.25
N HIS A 26 10.85 -8.83 0.03
CA HIS A 26 10.00 -9.79 -0.66
C HIS A 26 9.82 -11.08 0.15
N ARG A 27 10.91 -11.64 0.71
CA ARG A 27 10.84 -12.83 1.57
C ARG A 27 9.98 -12.60 2.81
N LEU A 28 10.09 -11.42 3.41
CA LEU A 28 9.32 -11.04 4.61
C LEU A 28 7.81 -10.94 4.33
N ILE A 29 7.43 -10.33 3.20
CA ILE A 29 6.01 -10.14 2.86
C ILE A 29 5.38 -11.35 2.17
N ALA A 30 6.18 -12.31 1.67
CA ALA A 30 5.72 -13.44 0.85
C ALA A 30 4.53 -14.22 1.42
N PRO A 31 4.44 -14.53 2.74
CA PRO A 31 3.27 -15.22 3.31
C PRO A 31 1.97 -14.41 3.18
N TYR A 32 2.09 -13.09 3.11
CA TYR A 32 0.99 -12.13 3.15
C TYR A 32 0.56 -11.60 1.78
N ILE A 33 1.26 -11.97 0.71
CA ILE A 33 0.92 -11.59 -0.67
C ILE A 33 0.69 -12.81 -1.57
N ARG A 34 0.04 -12.60 -2.70
CA ARG A 34 -0.08 -13.58 -3.79
C ARG A 34 1.07 -13.40 -4.78
N ARG A 35 1.57 -14.51 -5.32
CA ARG A 35 2.28 -14.50 -6.60
C ARG A 35 1.23 -14.38 -7.71
N THR A 36 1.02 -13.16 -8.17
CA THR A 36 0.01 -12.85 -9.19
C THR A 36 0.39 -13.43 -10.55
N PRO A 37 -0.59 -13.81 -11.39
CA PRO A 37 -0.32 -14.33 -12.73
C PRO A 37 0.44 -13.36 -13.63
N VAL A 38 1.12 -13.93 -14.61
CA VAL A 38 1.70 -13.24 -15.75
C VAL A 38 1.04 -13.82 -16.99
N VAL A 39 0.51 -12.98 -17.86
CA VAL A 39 -0.19 -13.39 -19.08
C VAL A 39 0.44 -12.66 -20.24
N ASP A 40 0.86 -13.39 -21.26
CA ASP A 40 1.27 -12.80 -22.53
C ASP A 40 0.04 -12.68 -23.43
N VAL A 41 -0.13 -11.51 -24.05
CA VAL A 41 -1.20 -11.22 -24.99
C VAL A 41 -0.62 -10.65 -26.29
N ASP A 42 -1.36 -10.82 -27.38
CA ASP A 42 -1.05 -10.13 -28.63
C ASP A 42 -1.32 -8.63 -28.42
N GLY A 43 -0.37 -7.77 -28.79
CA GLY A 43 -0.54 -6.32 -28.67
C GLY A 43 -1.77 -5.82 -29.43
N ARG A 44 -2.19 -6.52 -30.50
CA ARG A 44 -3.39 -6.18 -31.28
C ARG A 44 -4.66 -6.24 -30.44
N ASP A 45 -4.75 -7.12 -29.44
CA ASP A 45 -5.89 -7.20 -28.51
C ASP A 45 -6.03 -5.94 -27.65
N LEU A 46 -4.95 -5.16 -27.53
CA LEU A 46 -4.88 -3.90 -26.77
C LEU A 46 -4.71 -2.67 -27.68
N GLY A 47 -4.82 -2.83 -29.00
CA GLY A 47 -4.62 -1.75 -29.97
C GLY A 47 -3.16 -1.34 -30.18
N ILE A 48 -2.20 -2.19 -29.80
CA ILE A 48 -0.75 -1.96 -29.95
C ILE A 48 -0.25 -2.80 -31.13
N ALA A 49 0.02 -2.16 -32.26
CA ALA A 49 0.47 -2.86 -33.46
C ALA A 49 1.85 -3.50 -33.28
N HIS A 50 2.00 -4.72 -33.80
CA HIS A 50 3.28 -5.46 -33.91
C HIS A 50 4.06 -5.66 -32.60
N ALA A 51 3.36 -5.78 -31.46
CA ALA A 51 4.00 -6.03 -30.16
C ALA A 51 3.45 -7.29 -29.50
N ARG A 52 4.28 -7.96 -28.68
CA ARG A 52 3.81 -8.86 -27.62
C ARG A 52 3.78 -8.09 -26.31
N VAL A 53 2.70 -8.23 -25.55
CA VAL A 53 2.53 -7.52 -24.28
C VAL A 53 2.43 -8.52 -23.15
N THR A 54 3.28 -8.37 -22.15
CA THR A 54 3.24 -9.19 -20.93
C THR A 54 2.52 -8.41 -19.83
N LEU A 55 1.40 -8.94 -19.36
CA LEU A 55 0.57 -8.34 -18.33
C LEU A 55 0.87 -8.97 -16.96
N LYS A 56 1.26 -8.13 -16.00
CA LYS A 56 1.38 -8.52 -14.59
C LYS A 56 0.10 -8.18 -13.84
N LEU A 57 -0.71 -9.19 -13.52
CA LEU A 57 -2.09 -9.00 -13.06
C LEU A 57 -2.21 -8.68 -11.55
N GLU A 58 -1.71 -7.52 -11.13
CA GLU A 58 -1.76 -7.09 -9.72
C GLU A 58 -3.17 -6.74 -9.21
N GLN A 59 -4.16 -6.58 -10.07
CA GLN A 59 -5.57 -6.47 -9.64
C GLN A 59 -6.07 -7.75 -8.95
N LEU A 60 -5.42 -8.90 -9.18
CA LEU A 60 -5.71 -10.17 -8.50
C LEU A 60 -4.98 -10.33 -7.16
N GLN A 61 -4.18 -9.34 -6.76
CA GLN A 61 -3.55 -9.34 -5.44
C GLN A 61 -4.61 -9.25 -4.33
N ARG A 62 -4.24 -9.64 -3.11
CA ARG A 62 -5.06 -9.38 -1.92
C ARG A 62 -5.39 -7.87 -1.85
N ALA A 63 -6.59 -7.53 -1.38
CA ALA A 63 -7.14 -6.17 -1.43
C ALA A 63 -7.13 -5.48 -2.82
N GLY A 64 -7.12 -6.27 -3.90
CA GLY A 64 -7.44 -5.81 -5.27
C GLY A 64 -6.37 -4.98 -5.98
N SER A 65 -5.16 -4.83 -5.41
CA SER A 65 -4.08 -4.09 -6.07
C SER A 65 -2.69 -4.43 -5.52
N PHE A 66 -1.66 -3.95 -6.20
CA PHE A 66 -0.27 -4.08 -5.76
C PHE A 66 0.03 -3.44 -4.40
N LYS A 67 -0.81 -2.51 -3.93
CA LYS A 67 -0.55 -1.71 -2.72
C LYS A 67 -0.45 -2.55 -1.44
N THR A 68 -1.02 -3.75 -1.45
CA THR A 68 -0.87 -4.74 -0.36
C THR A 68 0.58 -5.07 -0.07
N ARG A 69 1.44 -5.12 -1.10
CA ARG A 69 2.88 -5.35 -0.94
C ARG A 69 3.50 -4.28 -0.04
N GLY A 70 3.24 -3.01 -0.35
CA GLY A 70 3.75 -1.88 0.42
C GLY A 70 3.16 -1.78 1.83
N ALA A 71 1.88 -2.12 2.00
CA ALA A 71 1.22 -2.12 3.32
C ALA A 71 1.88 -3.12 4.27
N PHE A 72 2.10 -4.37 3.83
CA PHE A 72 2.84 -5.35 4.64
C PHE A 72 4.30 -4.97 4.84
N THR A 73 4.98 -4.44 3.81
CA THR A 73 6.35 -3.93 3.98
C THR A 73 6.41 -2.91 5.11
N HIS A 74 5.49 -1.93 5.14
CA HIS A 74 5.48 -0.91 6.18
C HIS A 74 5.28 -1.53 7.57
N LEU A 75 4.25 -2.36 7.74
CA LEU A 75 3.92 -2.96 9.04
C LEU A 75 5.01 -3.91 9.57
N LEU A 76 5.77 -4.56 8.68
CA LEU A 76 6.76 -5.58 9.06
C LEU A 76 8.19 -5.03 9.16
N THR A 77 8.49 -3.87 8.56
CA THR A 77 9.85 -3.32 8.54
C THR A 77 10.03 -2.06 9.38
N ARG A 78 8.94 -1.52 9.93
CA ARG A 78 8.96 -0.30 10.74
C ARG A 78 8.31 -0.57 12.09
N PRO A 79 8.78 0.09 13.16
CA PRO A 79 8.11 0.03 14.45
C PRO A 79 6.69 0.61 14.31
N VAL A 80 5.70 -0.14 14.76
CA VAL A 80 4.30 0.29 14.82
C VAL A 80 3.97 0.65 16.27
N PRO A 81 3.54 1.90 16.54
CA PRO A 81 3.21 2.30 17.91
C PRO A 81 1.93 1.59 18.40
N PRO A 82 1.66 1.55 19.72
CA PRO A 82 0.42 0.98 20.26
C PRO A 82 -0.86 1.62 19.70
N ALA A 83 -0.78 2.88 19.27
CA ALA A 83 -1.88 3.58 18.61
C ALA A 83 -2.24 2.99 17.22
N GLY A 84 -1.41 2.09 16.68
CA GLY A 84 -1.61 1.42 15.41
C GLY A 84 -1.23 2.29 14.21
N VAL A 85 -1.95 2.10 13.09
CA VAL A 85 -1.69 2.78 11.83
C VAL A 85 -2.86 3.65 11.36
N VAL A 86 -2.52 4.71 10.64
CA VAL A 86 -3.48 5.62 10.03
C VAL A 86 -3.19 5.73 8.54
N ALA A 87 -4.25 5.69 7.72
CA ALA A 87 -4.16 6.04 6.31
C ALA A 87 -5.33 6.95 5.92
N ALA A 88 -5.08 7.93 5.05
CA ALA A 88 -6.10 8.78 4.46
C ALA A 88 -6.26 8.41 2.98
N SER A 89 -7.11 7.43 2.69
CA SER A 89 -7.40 6.99 1.32
C SER A 89 -8.68 6.18 1.25
N GLY A 90 -9.62 6.62 0.41
CA GLY A 90 -10.86 5.88 0.09
C GLY A 90 -10.71 4.77 -0.94
N GLY A 91 -9.50 4.54 -1.46
CA GLY A 91 -9.25 3.62 -2.56
C GLY A 91 -8.31 2.48 -2.19
N ASN A 92 -7.58 2.00 -3.20
CA ASN A 92 -6.68 0.85 -3.09
C ASN A 92 -5.67 0.90 -1.93
N HIS A 93 -5.22 2.10 -1.51
CA HIS A 93 -4.28 2.22 -0.39
C HIS A 93 -4.98 1.96 0.96
N GLY A 94 -6.14 2.58 1.18
CA GLY A 94 -6.93 2.36 2.39
C GLY A 94 -7.31 0.90 2.57
N ALA A 95 -7.77 0.26 1.49
CA ALA A 95 -8.09 -1.17 1.48
C ALA A 95 -6.86 -2.05 1.78
N ALA A 96 -5.69 -1.74 1.20
CA ALA A 96 -4.46 -2.47 1.46
C ALA A 96 -3.97 -2.34 2.92
N VAL A 97 -4.02 -1.13 3.49
CA VAL A 97 -3.63 -0.88 4.88
C VAL A 97 -4.59 -1.55 5.85
N ALA A 98 -5.91 -1.44 5.62
CA ALA A 98 -6.93 -2.13 6.41
C ALA A 98 -6.67 -3.65 6.40
N PHE A 99 -6.51 -4.23 5.22
CA PHE A 99 -6.25 -5.66 5.07
C PHE A 99 -4.99 -6.11 5.81
N ALA A 100 -3.89 -5.37 5.68
CA ALA A 100 -2.63 -5.71 6.33
C ALA A 100 -2.72 -5.57 7.86
N ALA A 101 -3.37 -4.51 8.35
CA ALA A 101 -3.56 -4.27 9.77
C ALA A 101 -4.44 -5.35 10.42
N MET A 102 -5.57 -5.71 9.79
CA MET A 102 -6.43 -6.82 10.23
C MET A 102 -5.67 -8.14 10.29
N THR A 103 -4.86 -8.44 9.26
CA THR A 103 -4.07 -9.67 9.20
C THR A 103 -3.03 -9.74 10.33
N MET A 104 -2.43 -8.60 10.68
CA MET A 104 -1.40 -8.48 11.71
C MET A 104 -1.96 -8.20 13.11
N LYS A 105 -3.28 -8.08 13.26
CA LYS A 105 -3.95 -7.67 14.51
C LYS A 105 -3.42 -6.35 15.07
N VAL A 106 -3.20 -5.38 14.16
CA VAL A 106 -2.74 -4.02 14.48
C VAL A 106 -3.94 -3.09 14.37
N PRO A 107 -4.18 -2.20 15.35
CA PRO A 107 -5.25 -1.21 15.25
C PRO A 107 -5.08 -0.34 14.00
N ALA A 108 -6.15 -0.11 13.24
CA ALA A 108 -6.09 0.76 12.07
C ALA A 108 -7.25 1.74 12.03
N LYS A 109 -6.95 2.96 11.57
CA LYS A 109 -7.93 4.00 11.27
C LYS A 109 -7.76 4.47 9.83
N ILE A 110 -8.75 4.17 9.00
CA ILE A 110 -8.75 4.55 7.58
C ILE A 110 -9.72 5.70 7.38
N PHE A 111 -9.18 6.87 7.03
CA PHE A 111 -9.95 8.05 6.69
C PHE A 111 -10.29 8.03 5.20
N VAL A 112 -11.58 8.09 4.90
CA VAL A 112 -12.10 8.05 3.53
C VAL A 112 -12.69 9.42 3.20
N PRO A 113 -12.30 10.06 2.08
CA PRO A 113 -12.94 11.28 1.63
C PRO A 113 -14.41 11.00 1.30
N VAL A 114 -15.32 11.82 1.82
CA VAL A 114 -16.74 11.72 1.50
C VAL A 114 -16.94 12.35 0.13
N VAL A 115 -16.96 11.54 -0.93
CA VAL A 115 -17.35 12.00 -2.26
C VAL A 115 -18.74 11.41 -2.55
N GLY A 116 -19.78 12.08 -2.03
CA GLY A 116 -21.17 11.92 -2.46
C GLY A 116 -21.98 10.73 -1.93
N ILE A 117 -22.41 10.79 -0.67
CA ILE A 117 -23.83 10.76 -0.30
C ILE A 117 -23.95 11.81 0.81
N VAL A 118 -24.83 12.81 0.62
CA VAL A 118 -25.14 13.80 1.65
C VAL A 118 -25.84 13.07 2.78
N VAL A 119 -25.12 12.72 3.84
CA VAL A 119 -25.69 12.63 5.18
C VAL A 119 -25.11 13.81 5.96
N SER A 120 -25.99 14.70 6.39
CA SER A 120 -25.66 15.91 7.13
C SER A 120 -24.73 15.59 8.32
N GLY A 121 -23.52 16.16 8.32
CA GLY A 121 -22.63 16.25 9.48
C GLY A 121 -21.33 15.43 9.42
N GLY A 122 -20.22 16.07 9.01
CA GLY A 122 -18.84 15.62 9.25
C GLY A 122 -18.05 15.23 7.99
N ASN A 123 -17.02 16.01 7.63
CA ASN A 123 -16.30 15.91 6.35
C ASN A 123 -15.35 14.71 6.18
N THR A 124 -15.39 13.68 7.05
CA THR A 124 -14.55 12.48 6.91
C THR A 124 -15.14 11.30 7.67
N ALA A 125 -15.37 10.17 7.00
CA ALA A 125 -15.70 8.92 7.66
C ALA A 125 -14.40 8.16 8.01
N ALA A 126 -14.27 7.74 9.27
CA ALA A 126 -13.15 6.93 9.72
C ALA A 126 -13.65 5.51 10.01
N VAL A 127 -13.18 4.52 9.25
CA VAL A 127 -13.44 3.11 9.56
C VAL A 127 -12.35 2.64 10.52
N ARG A 128 -12.77 2.10 11.68
CA ARG A 128 -11.88 1.46 12.65
C ARG A 128 -11.95 -0.05 12.45
N PHE A 129 -10.78 -0.67 12.48
CA PHE A 129 -10.63 -2.11 12.50
C PHE A 129 -9.90 -2.44 13.81
N ASP A 130 -10.63 -3.06 14.75
CA ASP A 130 -10.16 -3.57 16.04
C ASP A 130 -9.99 -5.10 16.04
#